data_AF-A0A3A4Q743-F1
#
_entry.id   AF-A0A3A4Q743-F1
#
_cell.length_a   1.000
_cell.length_b   1.000
_cell.length_c   1.000
_cell.angle_alpha   90.00
_cell.angle_beta   90.00
_cell.angle_gamma   90.00
#
_symmetry.space_group_name_H-M   'P 1'
#
loop_
_entity.id
_entity.type
_entity.pdbx_description
1 polymer ?
#
loop_
_entity_poly.entity_id
_entity_poly.type
_entity_poly.pdbx_seq_one_letter_code
_entity_poly.pdbx_strand_id
1 'polypeptide(L)'
;KRAVVDVIAAPGRIVAFTHHGIYAASMPETADESSGGTGKSNVSIATGAGTPGESTAIASLPDYRFTSVNIEVAGGDRPPVPWFRILHDIHNGNIIGSAGKWLLDLLALGLIFLCISALIIWYVPWARRRFKRRRRRLDRVFKFCWRYHLKIGIYAVAFLAVLAVTGALLRPPLLIAVAPHFLNRNHPLLALSPRSSDWGGKLQKAIYNSASDSILLATEGGFFQGPADFKAPFRPFSLPVPVHGMGVTVLEEMEPGLLLIGSFMGLYLWEEESGRVTRLPRPGLQGVHPYLSNDLISGVVMADGRPRFRVDYHDGLMPLFHPMGHFIPAMPSAIVRETPMSLWHYLFECHNGRIFEKWLKMGYMLIIPVIGIGLLLLAVTGIYDWFYRQNKPAGR
;
A
#
# COMPACT_ATOMS: atom_id res chain seq x y z
N LYS A 1 2.49 13.49 -15.69
CA LYS A 1 2.70 12.05 -15.97
C LYS A 1 1.74 11.26 -15.09
N ARG A 2 0.79 10.52 -15.66
CA ARG A 2 -0.07 9.60 -14.87
C ARG A 2 0.77 8.36 -14.59
N ALA A 3 0.87 7.92 -13.34
CA ALA A 3 1.58 6.69 -13.01
C ALA A 3 0.79 5.51 -13.56
N VAL A 4 1.42 4.76 -14.46
CA VAL A 4 0.88 3.50 -14.99
C VAL A 4 1.00 2.46 -13.90
N VAL A 5 -0.12 1.80 -13.61
CA VAL A 5 -0.24 0.75 -12.61
C VAL A 5 0.00 -0.61 -13.25
N ASP A 6 -0.56 -0.81 -14.45
CA ASP A 6 -0.44 -2.06 -15.19
C ASP A 6 -0.56 -1.82 -16.70
N VAL A 7 -0.05 -2.76 -17.50
CA VAL A 7 -0.19 -2.76 -18.96
C VAL A 7 -0.47 -4.18 -19.42
N ILE A 8 -1.54 -4.37 -20.17
CA ILE A 8 -1.89 -5.67 -20.76
C ILE A 8 -1.94 -5.57 -22.28
N ALA A 9 -1.61 -6.65 -22.96
CA ALA A 9 -1.88 -6.85 -24.37
C ALA A 9 -3.18 -7.64 -24.52
N ALA A 10 -4.09 -7.15 -25.35
CA ALA A 10 -5.31 -7.83 -25.75
C ALA A 10 -5.36 -7.89 -27.29
N PRO A 11 -6.23 -8.71 -27.91
CA PRO A 11 -6.30 -8.82 -29.36
C PRO A 11 -6.41 -7.44 -30.06
N GLY A 12 -5.42 -7.12 -30.90
CA GLY A 12 -5.34 -5.88 -31.67
C GLY A 12 -5.09 -4.59 -30.88
N ARG A 13 -4.80 -4.65 -29.57
CA ARG A 13 -4.64 -3.44 -28.73
C ARG A 13 -3.72 -3.64 -27.53
N ILE A 14 -3.15 -2.54 -27.05
CA ILE A 14 -2.48 -2.46 -25.75
C ILE A 14 -3.33 -1.59 -24.85
N VAL A 15 -3.53 -2.02 -23.61
CA VAL A 15 -4.29 -1.29 -22.60
C VAL A 15 -3.38 -0.95 -21.43
N ALA A 16 -3.25 0.34 -21.15
CA ALA A 16 -2.55 0.87 -19.99
C ALA A 16 -3.56 1.29 -18.92
N PHE A 17 -3.33 0.83 -17.70
CA PHE A 17 -4.16 1.13 -16.55
C PHE A 17 -3.44 2.12 -15.63
N THR A 18 -4.21 3.06 -15.10
CA THR A 18 -3.77 3.98 -14.03
C THR A 18 -4.73 3.82 -12.86
N HIS A 19 -4.37 4.35 -11.68
CA HIS A 19 -5.24 4.27 -10.50
C HIS A 19 -6.65 4.82 -10.72
N HIS A 20 -6.85 5.73 -11.69
CA HIS A 20 -8.10 6.46 -11.90
C HIS A 20 -8.62 6.38 -13.34
N GLY A 21 -8.07 5.51 -14.19
CA GLY A 21 -8.53 5.44 -15.58
C GLY A 21 -7.80 4.41 -16.43
N ILE A 22 -8.42 4.08 -17.55
CA ILE A 22 -8.01 3.06 -18.51
C ILE A 22 -7.74 3.74 -19.84
N TYR A 23 -6.66 3.34 -20.50
CA TYR A 23 -6.28 3.90 -21.80
C TYR A 23 -5.91 2.78 -22.75
N ALA A 24 -6.40 2.84 -23.99
CA ALA A 24 -6.08 1.85 -25.01
C ALA A 24 -5.38 2.49 -26.19
N ALA A 25 -4.51 1.73 -26.85
CA ALA A 25 -3.88 2.06 -28.11
C ALA A 25 -4.01 0.86 -29.04
N SER A 26 -4.33 1.07 -30.31
CA SER A 26 -4.32 -0.01 -31.31
C SER A 26 -2.89 -0.51 -31.52
N MET A 27 -2.72 -1.82 -31.63
CA MET A 27 -1.46 -2.37 -32.13
C MET A 27 -1.43 -2.20 -33.65
N PRO A 28 -0.27 -1.80 -34.22
CA PRO A 28 -0.12 -1.83 -35.68
C PRO A 28 -0.32 -3.27 -36.16
N GLU A 29 -1.15 -3.45 -37.18
CA GLU A 29 -1.26 -4.75 -37.88
C GLU A 29 0.14 -5.10 -38.38
N THR A 30 0.66 -6.24 -37.93
CA THR A 30 1.88 -6.80 -38.51
C THR A 30 1.58 -7.14 -39.96
N ALA A 31 2.16 -6.37 -40.89
CA ALA A 31 2.15 -6.73 -42.29
C ALA A 31 2.86 -8.10 -42.47
N ASP A 32 2.19 -9.00 -43.19
CA ASP A 32 2.61 -10.29 -43.74
C ASP A 32 2.92 -11.44 -42.77
N GLU A 33 1.87 -12.23 -42.50
CA GLU A 33 1.96 -13.70 -42.43
C GLU A 33 2.26 -14.27 -43.83
N SER A 34 3.48 -14.09 -44.32
CA SER A 34 4.00 -14.90 -45.44
C SER A 34 5.50 -15.08 -45.39
N SER A 35 6.02 -15.67 -44.31
CA SER A 35 7.21 -16.54 -44.42
C SER A 35 7.27 -17.46 -43.20
N GLY A 36 7.24 -18.77 -43.46
CA GLY A 36 7.47 -19.78 -42.45
C GLY A 36 8.87 -19.61 -41.85
N GLY A 37 8.94 -19.42 -40.54
CA GLY A 37 10.19 -19.30 -39.83
C GLY A 37 9.95 -19.25 -38.32
N THR A 38 10.18 -20.37 -37.66
CA THR A 38 10.28 -20.46 -36.20
C THR A 38 11.30 -19.45 -35.68
N GLY A 39 10.86 -18.42 -34.96
CA GLY A 39 11.76 -17.43 -34.38
C GLY A 39 11.06 -16.55 -33.36
N LYS A 40 11.16 -16.93 -32.08
CA LYS A 40 10.83 -16.04 -30.95
C LYS A 40 11.71 -14.78 -31.10
N SER A 41 11.10 -13.62 -31.31
CA SER A 41 11.78 -12.34 -31.24
C SER A 41 12.18 -12.08 -29.79
N ASN A 42 13.41 -12.46 -29.43
CA ASN A 42 14.05 -12.06 -28.19
C ASN A 42 14.23 -10.54 -28.23
N VAL A 43 13.41 -9.80 -27.49
CA VAL A 43 13.74 -8.43 -27.11
C VAL A 43 14.78 -8.52 -25.99
N SER A 44 16.04 -8.67 -26.38
CA SER A 44 17.18 -8.50 -25.48
C SER A 44 17.31 -7.02 -25.14
N ILE A 45 16.91 -6.63 -23.93
CA ILE A 45 17.37 -5.37 -23.35
C ILE A 45 18.86 -5.56 -23.07
N ALA A 46 19.70 -4.97 -23.92
CA ALA A 46 21.14 -4.92 -23.72
C ALA A 46 21.44 -4.14 -22.43
N THR A 47 21.66 -4.84 -21.33
CA THR A 47 22.36 -4.26 -20.17
C THR A 47 23.82 -4.12 -20.54
N GLY A 48 24.26 -2.87 -20.72
CA GLY A 48 25.57 -2.53 -21.25
C GLY A 48 26.74 -3.13 -20.46
N ALA A 49 27.58 -3.86 -21.19
CA ALA A 49 29.02 -3.97 -20.97
C ALA A 49 29.63 -4.47 -22.29
N GLY A 50 29.71 -3.59 -23.28
CA GLY A 50 30.28 -3.87 -24.60
C GLY A 50 31.25 -2.77 -24.98
N THR A 51 32.45 -3.18 -25.38
CA THR A 51 33.57 -2.38 -25.91
C THR A 51 33.16 -1.33 -26.95
N PRO A 52 33.86 -0.19 -27.04
CA PRO A 52 33.51 0.90 -27.96
C PRO A 52 33.81 0.48 -29.41
N GLY A 53 32.78 0.17 -30.19
CA GLY A 53 32.99 -0.19 -31.60
C GLY A 53 31.78 -0.55 -32.45
N GLU A 54 30.59 -0.84 -31.90
CA GLU A 54 29.43 -1.22 -32.71
C GLU A 54 28.17 -0.44 -32.29
N SER A 55 27.75 0.49 -33.16
CA SER A 55 26.48 1.19 -33.07
C SER A 55 25.37 0.23 -33.52
N THR A 56 24.78 -0.52 -32.59
CA THR A 56 23.52 -1.23 -32.83
C THR A 56 22.41 -0.18 -32.85
N ALA A 57 21.83 0.05 -34.03
CA ALA A 57 20.67 0.92 -34.17
C ALA A 57 19.52 0.36 -33.33
N ILE A 58 19.19 1.04 -32.24
CA ILE A 58 17.97 0.77 -31.46
C ILE A 58 16.81 1.11 -32.40
N ALA A 59 16.12 0.10 -32.92
CA ALA A 59 14.88 0.30 -33.66
C ALA A 59 13.98 1.23 -32.83
N SER A 60 13.54 2.34 -33.42
CA SER A 60 12.61 3.26 -32.78
C SER A 60 11.40 2.47 -32.30
N LEU A 61 11.16 2.47 -30.98
CA LEU A 61 9.99 1.82 -30.41
C LEU A 61 8.73 2.40 -31.06
N PRO A 62 7.72 1.57 -31.39
CA PRO A 62 6.47 2.05 -31.97
C PRO A 62 5.81 3.08 -31.05
N ASP A 63 5.46 4.24 -31.60
CA ASP A 63 4.76 5.31 -30.89
C ASP A 63 3.28 4.94 -30.71
N TYR A 64 2.93 4.45 -29.52
CA TYR A 64 1.54 4.16 -29.17
C TYR A 64 0.78 5.43 -28.77
N ARG A 65 -0.31 5.72 -29.47
CA ARG A 65 -1.25 6.78 -29.10
C ARG A 65 -2.39 6.23 -28.25
N PHE A 66 -2.32 6.49 -26.95
CA PHE A 66 -3.32 6.07 -25.99
C PHE A 66 -4.52 7.01 -25.93
N THR A 67 -5.73 6.47 -26.04
CA THR A 67 -7.00 7.17 -25.85
C THR A 67 -7.70 6.67 -24.59
N SER A 68 -8.45 7.55 -23.93
CA SER A 68 -9.19 7.18 -22.71
C SER A 68 -10.32 6.22 -23.06
N VAL A 69 -10.41 5.11 -22.33
CA VAL A 69 -11.53 4.17 -22.40
C VAL A 69 -12.45 4.46 -21.22
N ASN A 70 -13.72 4.73 -21.50
CA ASN A 70 -14.73 4.82 -20.46
C ASN A 70 -15.34 3.43 -20.26
N ILE A 71 -15.34 2.95 -19.01
CA ILE A 71 -15.96 1.68 -18.67
C ILE A 71 -17.21 1.94 -17.86
N GLU A 72 -18.29 1.25 -18.23
CA GLU A 72 -19.48 1.19 -17.38
C GLU A 72 -19.30 0.04 -16.38
N VAL A 73 -19.71 0.26 -15.14
CA VAL A 73 -19.78 -0.80 -14.13
C VAL A 73 -21.25 -1.09 -13.88
N ALA A 74 -21.67 -2.32 -14.18
CA ALA A 74 -23.01 -2.76 -13.89
C ALA A 74 -23.24 -2.79 -12.36
N GLY A 75 -24.45 -2.44 -11.95
CA GLY A 75 -24.91 -2.67 -10.58
C GLY A 75 -24.85 -4.16 -10.23
N GLY A 76 -24.46 -4.46 -8.99
CA GLY A 76 -24.37 -5.82 -8.49
C GLY A 76 -23.89 -5.85 -7.04
N ASP A 77 -24.16 -6.98 -6.37
CA ASP A 77 -23.76 -7.18 -4.98
C ASP A 77 -22.23 -7.24 -4.89
N ARG A 78 -21.66 -6.29 -4.15
CA ARG A 78 -20.22 -6.23 -3.87
C ARG A 78 -19.93 -6.86 -2.52
N PRO A 79 -18.77 -7.52 -2.37
CA PRO A 79 -18.38 -8.02 -1.07
C PRO A 79 -18.25 -6.88 -0.05
N PRO A 80 -18.50 -7.16 1.24
CA PRO A 80 -18.34 -6.19 2.30
C PRO A 80 -16.86 -5.82 2.47
N VAL A 81 -16.60 -4.65 3.03
CA VAL A 81 -15.24 -4.09 3.13
C VAL A 81 -14.66 -4.38 4.51
N PRO A 82 -13.45 -4.93 4.66
CA PRO A 82 -12.84 -5.14 5.98
C PRO A 82 -12.75 -3.85 6.81
N TRP A 83 -13.06 -3.89 8.10
CA TRP A 83 -13.04 -2.70 8.96
C TRP A 83 -11.67 -2.01 9.01
N PHE A 84 -10.58 -2.79 8.98
CA PHE A 84 -9.24 -2.20 9.02
C PHE A 84 -8.96 -1.28 7.82
N ARG A 85 -9.58 -1.52 6.64
CA ARG A 85 -9.46 -0.60 5.49
C ARG A 85 -10.10 0.76 5.77
N ILE A 86 -11.22 0.75 6.49
CA ILE A 86 -11.92 1.98 6.88
C ILE A 86 -11.11 2.72 7.94
N LEU A 87 -10.58 2.01 8.94
CA LEU A 87 -9.65 2.60 9.90
C LEU A 87 -8.41 3.20 9.23
N HIS A 88 -7.88 2.54 8.21
CA HIS A 88 -6.75 3.03 7.43
C HIS A 88 -7.12 4.29 6.63
N ASP A 89 -8.33 4.38 6.08
CA ASP A 89 -8.80 5.59 5.41
C ASP A 89 -8.97 6.76 6.38
N ILE A 90 -9.46 6.51 7.59
CA ILE A 90 -9.57 7.52 8.64
C ILE A 90 -8.18 7.99 9.05
N HIS A 91 -7.27 7.06 9.33
CA HIS A 91 -5.92 7.34 9.78
C HIS A 91 -5.07 8.08 8.72
N ASN A 92 -5.30 7.83 7.44
CA ASN A 92 -4.63 8.53 6.33
C ASN A 92 -5.39 9.77 5.83
N GLY A 93 -6.56 10.07 6.39
CA GLY A 93 -7.37 11.22 5.99
C GLY A 93 -8.04 11.06 4.63
N ASN A 94 -7.98 9.86 4.03
CA ASN A 94 -8.62 9.55 2.76
C ASN A 94 -10.15 9.57 2.85
N ILE A 95 -10.72 9.39 4.04
CA ILE A 95 -12.18 9.38 4.26
C ILE A 95 -12.85 10.75 4.00
N ILE A 96 -12.09 11.84 3.91
CA ILE A 96 -12.59 13.18 3.54
C ILE A 96 -11.85 13.66 2.27
N GLY A 97 -11.27 12.73 1.51
CA GLY A 97 -10.49 13.04 0.32
C GLY A 97 -9.26 13.92 0.60
N SER A 98 -8.98 14.87 -0.30
CA SER A 98 -7.79 15.72 -0.20
C SER A 98 -7.81 16.65 1.00
N ALA A 99 -8.98 17.16 1.40
CA ALA A 99 -9.11 18.05 2.56
C ALA A 99 -8.71 17.34 3.87
N GLY A 100 -9.06 16.05 4.00
CA GLY A 100 -8.65 15.25 5.15
C GLY A 100 -7.14 15.09 5.26
N LYS A 101 -6.44 14.89 4.14
CA LYS A 101 -4.96 14.81 4.12
C LYS A 101 -4.31 16.11 4.61
N TRP A 102 -4.77 17.26 4.12
CA TRP A 102 -4.27 18.55 4.59
C TRP A 102 -4.54 18.79 6.07
N LEU A 103 -5.69 18.35 6.57
CA LEU A 103 -6.00 18.40 8.00
C LEU A 103 -5.03 17.53 8.82
N LEU A 104 -4.72 16.31 8.34
CA LEU A 104 -3.75 15.44 9.01
C LEU A 104 -2.34 16.00 9.00
N ASP A 105 -1.89 16.60 7.91
CA ASP A 105 -0.59 17.27 7.84
C ASP A 105 -0.51 18.41 8.86
N LEU A 106 -1.57 19.21 8.99
CA LEU A 106 -1.67 20.26 10.01
C LEU A 106 -1.65 19.68 11.44
N LEU A 107 -2.36 18.59 11.68
CA LEU A 107 -2.35 17.90 12.98
C LEU A 107 -0.98 17.29 13.29
N ALA A 108 -0.26 16.76 12.30
CA ALA A 108 1.09 16.26 12.46
C ALA A 108 2.07 17.38 12.84
N LEU A 109 1.98 18.54 12.18
CA LEU A 109 2.75 19.74 12.57
C LEU A 109 2.39 20.19 13.99
N GLY A 110 1.10 20.15 14.35
CA GLY A 110 0.62 20.40 15.70
C GLY A 110 1.22 19.44 16.72
N LEU A 111 1.26 18.13 16.42
CA LEU A 111 1.84 17.11 17.28
C LEU A 111 3.36 17.30 17.46
N ILE A 112 4.09 17.63 16.39
CA ILE A 112 5.51 17.99 16.46
C ILE A 112 5.70 19.18 17.40
N PHE A 113 4.88 20.23 17.26
CA PHE A 113 4.92 21.37 18.16
C PHE A 113 4.63 20.95 19.61
N LEU A 114 3.61 20.13 19.86
CA LEU A 114 3.27 19.65 21.21
C LEU A 114 4.42 18.86 21.84
N CYS A 115 5.06 17.96 21.10
CA CYS A 115 6.23 17.22 21.56
C CYS A 115 7.42 18.14 21.91
N ILE A 116 7.78 19.05 21.00
CA ILE A 116 8.90 19.99 21.22
C ILE A 116 8.60 20.92 22.39
N SER A 117 7.38 21.48 22.46
CA SER A 117 6.98 22.39 23.53
C SER A 117 6.91 21.68 24.88
N ALA A 118 6.46 20.42 24.96
CA ALA A 118 6.51 19.63 26.18
C ALA A 118 7.96 19.45 26.69
N LEU A 119 8.88 19.06 25.79
CA LEU A 119 10.30 18.92 26.13
C LEU A 119 10.90 20.24 26.61
N ILE A 120 10.57 21.36 25.97
CA ILE A 120 11.03 22.69 26.39
C ILE A 120 10.48 23.06 27.76
N ILE A 121 9.18 22.86 27.99
CA ILE A 121 8.53 23.17 29.27
C ILE A 121 9.17 22.36 30.41
N TRP A 122 9.50 21.11 30.15
CA TRP A 122 10.16 20.22 31.09
C TRP A 122 11.64 20.59 31.33
N TYR A 123 12.39 20.90 30.27
CA TYR A 123 13.84 21.14 30.32
C TYR A 123 14.24 22.54 30.82
N VAL A 124 13.50 23.59 30.44
CA VAL A 124 13.87 24.98 30.75
C VAL A 124 13.97 25.26 32.27
N PRO A 125 13.06 24.77 33.14
CA PRO A 125 13.20 24.92 34.59
C PRO A 125 14.53 24.42 35.15
N TRP A 126 15.06 23.31 34.62
CA TRP A 126 16.37 22.79 34.97
C TRP A 126 17.50 23.69 34.41
N ALA A 127 17.43 24.05 33.13
CA ALA A 127 18.45 24.88 32.48
C ALA A 127 18.59 26.28 33.10
N ARG A 128 17.48 26.86 33.60
CA ARG A 128 17.47 28.14 34.33
C ARG A 128 18.36 28.14 35.56
N ARG A 129 18.45 27.01 36.28
CA ARG A 129 19.30 26.88 37.47
C ARG A 129 20.78 26.88 37.11
N ARG A 130 21.14 26.41 35.90
CA ARG A 130 22.53 26.17 35.48
C ARG A 130 23.12 27.28 34.60
N PHE A 131 22.33 27.98 33.80
CA PHE A 131 22.83 28.96 32.81
C PHE A 131 22.22 30.36 32.96
N LYS A 132 22.70 31.12 33.96
CA LYS A 132 22.21 32.48 34.27
C LYS A 132 22.28 33.46 33.08
N ARG A 133 23.31 33.36 32.22
CA ARG A 133 23.53 34.27 31.06
C ARG A 133 22.49 34.13 29.94
N ARG A 134 21.84 32.97 29.78
CA ARG A 134 20.84 32.72 28.71
C ARG A 134 19.40 32.82 29.18
N ARG A 135 19.18 33.22 30.44
CA ARG A 135 17.87 33.21 31.13
C ARG A 135 16.77 33.95 30.34
N ARG A 136 17.02 35.17 29.86
CA ARG A 136 16.03 35.98 29.12
C ARG A 136 15.50 35.30 27.84
N ARG A 137 16.37 34.61 27.09
CA ARG A 137 15.96 33.88 25.86
C ARG A 137 15.15 32.64 26.21
N LEU A 138 15.60 31.88 27.21
CA LEU A 138 14.88 30.70 27.71
C LEU A 138 13.49 31.07 28.25
N ASP A 139 13.36 32.22 28.91
CA ASP A 139 12.09 32.68 29.44
C ASP A 139 11.08 33.06 28.36
N ARG A 140 11.51 33.68 27.26
CA ARG A 140 10.65 33.98 26.12
C ARG A 140 10.11 32.70 25.47
N VAL A 141 11.01 31.75 25.19
CA VAL A 141 10.64 30.47 24.58
C VAL A 141 9.71 29.68 25.49
N PHE A 142 10.02 29.60 26.80
CA PHE A 142 9.16 28.95 27.77
C PHE A 142 7.77 29.57 27.84
N LYS A 143 7.66 30.91 27.90
CA LYS A 143 6.35 31.59 27.92
C LYS A 143 5.54 31.31 26.65
N PHE A 144 6.20 31.29 25.49
CA PHE A 144 5.56 30.95 24.22
C PHE A 144 5.05 29.50 24.21
N CYS A 145 5.92 28.52 24.50
CA CYS A 145 5.55 27.11 24.58
C CYS A 145 4.45 26.88 25.60
N TRP A 146 4.55 27.42 26.80
CA TRP A 146 3.54 27.28 27.85
C TRP A 146 2.17 27.86 27.44
N ARG A 147 2.15 29.02 26.79
CA ARG A 147 0.90 29.67 26.33
C ARG A 147 0.21 28.87 25.23
N TYR A 148 0.96 28.33 24.28
CA TYR A 148 0.40 27.71 23.09
C TYR A 148 0.28 26.18 23.18
N HIS A 149 1.06 25.50 24.01
CA HIS A 149 1.00 24.05 24.17
C HIS A 149 -0.41 23.57 24.52
N LEU A 150 -0.99 24.13 25.60
CA LEU A 150 -2.32 23.71 26.05
C LEU A 150 -3.44 24.20 25.10
N LYS A 151 -3.28 25.39 24.50
CA LYS A 151 -4.26 25.94 23.54
C LYS A 151 -4.32 25.11 22.26
N ILE A 152 -3.19 24.81 21.65
CA ILE A 152 -3.15 23.97 20.44
C ILE A 152 -3.60 22.55 20.80
N GLY A 153 -3.14 22.03 21.95
CA GLY A 153 -3.52 20.72 22.46
C GLY A 153 -5.03 20.54 22.57
N ILE A 154 -5.74 21.47 23.22
CA ILE A 154 -7.20 21.33 23.42
C ILE A 154 -7.99 21.38 22.11
N TYR A 155 -7.58 22.21 21.14
CA TYR A 155 -8.25 22.25 19.83
C TYR A 155 -7.95 21.01 18.98
N ALA A 156 -6.75 20.43 19.13
CA ALA A 156 -6.35 19.24 18.38
C ALA A 156 -6.80 17.93 19.06
N VAL A 157 -7.21 17.95 20.33
CA VAL A 157 -7.31 16.73 21.17
C VAL A 157 -8.26 15.69 20.61
N ALA A 158 -9.43 16.11 20.11
CA ALA A 158 -10.41 15.19 19.55
C ALA A 158 -9.85 14.46 18.31
N PHE A 159 -9.17 15.19 17.43
CA PHE A 159 -8.54 14.62 16.25
C PHE A 159 -7.33 13.74 16.59
N LEU A 160 -6.49 14.16 17.54
CA LEU A 160 -5.36 13.37 18.02
C LEU A 160 -5.82 12.07 18.68
N ALA A 161 -6.95 12.08 19.39
CA ALA A 161 -7.55 10.88 19.96
C ALA A 161 -8.01 9.90 18.87
N VAL A 162 -8.70 10.40 17.83
CA VAL A 162 -9.08 9.58 16.67
C VAL A 162 -7.84 8.98 15.99
N LEU A 163 -6.79 9.77 15.77
CA LEU A 163 -5.54 9.28 15.18
C LEU A 163 -4.82 8.25 16.06
N ALA A 164 -4.82 8.45 17.37
CA ALA A 164 -4.22 7.52 18.33
C ALA A 164 -4.97 6.17 18.34
N VAL A 165 -6.32 6.21 18.40
CA VAL A 165 -7.15 5.00 18.40
C VAL A 165 -7.02 4.26 17.07
N THR A 166 -7.21 4.95 15.95
CA THR A 166 -7.11 4.32 14.63
C THR A 166 -5.71 3.77 14.37
N GLY A 167 -4.65 4.51 14.70
CA GLY A 167 -3.26 4.06 14.54
C GLY A 167 -2.93 2.84 15.40
N ALA A 168 -3.39 2.82 16.66
CA ALA A 168 -3.20 1.68 17.56
C ALA A 168 -3.93 0.42 17.05
N LEU A 169 -5.19 0.56 16.59
CA LEU A 169 -5.98 -0.54 16.05
C LEU A 169 -5.44 -1.09 14.73
N LEU A 170 -4.71 -0.30 13.95
CA LEU A 170 -4.10 -0.74 12.69
C LEU A 170 -2.84 -1.60 12.87
N ARG A 171 -2.40 -1.85 14.11
CA ARG A 171 -1.19 -2.63 14.41
C ARG A 171 -1.50 -3.82 15.31
N PRO A 172 -0.82 -4.98 15.11
CA PRO A 172 -0.90 -6.09 16.05
C PRO A 172 -0.45 -5.66 17.46
N PRO A 173 -1.04 -6.21 18.54
CA PRO A 173 -2.08 -7.23 18.56
C PRO A 173 -3.50 -6.70 18.34
N LEU A 174 -3.74 -5.38 18.44
CA LEU A 174 -5.08 -4.81 18.37
C LEU A 174 -5.76 -5.01 17.01
N LEU A 175 -4.97 -5.05 15.93
CA LEU A 175 -5.46 -5.38 14.60
C LEU A 175 -6.16 -6.73 14.54
N ILE A 176 -5.71 -7.71 15.34
CA ILE A 176 -6.30 -9.06 15.38
C ILE A 176 -7.76 -8.99 15.84
N ALA A 177 -8.09 -8.08 16.75
CA ALA A 177 -9.46 -7.88 17.22
C ALA A 177 -10.37 -7.26 16.15
N VAL A 178 -9.81 -6.53 15.18
CA VAL A 178 -10.59 -5.83 14.14
C VAL A 178 -10.64 -6.61 12.82
N ALA A 179 -9.59 -7.37 12.51
CA ALA A 179 -9.42 -8.07 11.23
C ALA A 179 -10.58 -8.99 10.82
N PRO A 180 -11.28 -9.71 11.72
CA PRO A 180 -12.40 -10.58 11.35
C PRO A 180 -13.68 -9.82 10.98
N HIS A 181 -13.76 -8.53 11.32
CA HIS A 181 -14.98 -7.76 11.14
C HIS A 181 -15.02 -7.08 9.77
N PHE A 182 -16.20 -7.08 9.16
CA PHE A 182 -16.47 -6.44 7.88
C PHE A 182 -17.56 -5.37 8.02
N LEU A 183 -17.42 -4.30 7.25
CA LEU A 183 -18.38 -3.22 7.10
C LEU A 183 -19.32 -3.54 5.94
N ASN A 184 -20.62 -3.55 6.21
CA ASN A 184 -21.65 -3.72 5.18
C ASN A 184 -21.60 -2.56 4.17
N ARG A 185 -21.87 -2.85 2.88
CA ARG A 185 -21.88 -1.87 1.80
C ARG A 185 -22.88 -0.73 1.99
N ASN A 186 -24.00 -0.99 2.65
CA ASN A 186 -25.04 0.01 2.88
C ASN A 186 -24.73 0.94 4.08
N HIS A 187 -23.59 0.75 4.75
CA HIS A 187 -23.24 1.55 5.92
C HIS A 187 -22.83 2.99 5.51
N PRO A 188 -23.34 4.05 6.16
CA PRO A 188 -23.10 5.43 5.75
C PRO A 188 -21.61 5.83 5.74
N LEU A 189 -20.80 5.27 6.66
CA LEU A 189 -19.35 5.51 6.67
C LEU A 189 -18.66 5.08 5.36
N LEU A 190 -19.19 4.07 4.67
CA LEU A 190 -18.57 3.61 3.44
C LEU A 190 -18.74 4.64 2.31
N ALA A 191 -19.84 5.39 2.31
CA ALA A 191 -20.07 6.46 1.32
C ALA A 191 -18.96 7.52 1.35
N LEU A 192 -18.34 7.73 2.51
CA LEU A 192 -17.23 8.66 2.71
C LEU A 192 -15.87 8.07 2.26
N SER A 193 -15.75 6.75 2.16
CA SER A 193 -14.52 6.11 1.69
C SER A 193 -14.37 6.25 0.18
N PRO A 194 -13.15 6.44 -0.36
CA PRO A 194 -12.90 6.37 -1.81
C PRO A 194 -13.37 5.06 -2.46
N ARG A 195 -13.60 4.01 -1.67
CA ARG A 195 -14.07 2.69 -2.11
C ARG A 195 -15.56 2.60 -2.38
N SER A 196 -16.30 3.70 -2.18
CA SER A 196 -17.69 3.84 -2.61
C SER A 196 -17.83 4.08 -4.11
N SER A 197 -16.76 4.45 -4.82
CA SER A 197 -16.82 4.78 -6.25
C SER A 197 -17.27 3.60 -7.12
N ASP A 198 -17.68 3.91 -8.35
CA ASP A 198 -18.34 2.98 -9.27
C ASP A 198 -17.56 1.68 -9.51
N TRP A 199 -16.25 1.73 -9.53
CA TRP A 199 -15.37 0.56 -9.65
C TRP A 199 -14.57 0.25 -8.36
N GLY A 200 -14.99 0.76 -7.20
CA GLY A 200 -14.45 0.35 -5.91
C GLY A 200 -13.17 1.07 -5.46
N GLY A 201 -12.85 2.23 -6.02
CA GLY A 201 -11.71 3.04 -5.62
C GLY A 201 -10.58 2.97 -6.64
N LYS A 202 -9.32 2.88 -6.17
CA LYS A 202 -8.16 2.85 -7.07
C LYS A 202 -7.99 1.47 -7.70
N LEU A 203 -7.67 1.45 -8.99
CA LEU A 203 -7.18 0.25 -9.65
C LEU A 203 -5.77 -0.09 -9.16
N GLN A 204 -5.56 -1.37 -8.85
CA GLN A 204 -4.32 -1.91 -8.30
C GLN A 204 -3.58 -2.82 -9.30
N LYS A 205 -4.32 -3.67 -10.02
CA LYS A 205 -3.80 -4.57 -11.07
C LYS A 205 -4.90 -4.87 -12.10
N ALA A 206 -4.49 -5.29 -13.29
CA ALA A 206 -5.41 -5.80 -14.30
C ALA A 206 -4.75 -6.94 -15.06
N ILE A 207 -5.54 -7.93 -15.49
CA ILE A 207 -5.07 -9.01 -16.35
C ILE A 207 -6.06 -9.27 -17.47
N TYR A 208 -5.54 -9.53 -18.66
CA TYR A 208 -6.30 -10.12 -19.75
C TYR A 208 -6.29 -11.63 -19.59
N ASN A 209 -7.45 -12.26 -19.64
CA ASN A 209 -7.60 -13.71 -19.65
C ASN A 209 -7.92 -14.14 -21.09
N SER A 210 -6.98 -14.88 -21.67
CA SER A 210 -7.04 -15.30 -23.06
C SER A 210 -8.07 -16.41 -23.33
N ALA A 211 -8.45 -17.21 -22.31
CA ALA A 211 -9.45 -18.26 -22.49
C ALA A 211 -10.89 -17.72 -22.57
N SER A 212 -11.20 -16.67 -21.81
CA SER A 212 -12.55 -16.08 -21.74
C SER A 212 -12.69 -14.75 -22.49
N ASP A 213 -11.64 -14.29 -23.18
CA ASP A 213 -11.56 -12.96 -23.83
C ASP A 213 -12.04 -11.82 -22.91
N SER A 214 -11.60 -11.90 -21.64
CA SER A 214 -12.08 -11.04 -20.57
C SER A 214 -10.93 -10.32 -19.86
N ILE A 215 -11.24 -9.17 -19.26
CA ILE A 215 -10.32 -8.42 -18.42
C ILE A 215 -10.81 -8.51 -16.98
N LEU A 216 -9.92 -8.95 -16.10
CA LEU A 216 -10.12 -8.96 -14.66
C LEU A 216 -9.37 -7.78 -14.03
N LEU A 217 -10.12 -6.88 -13.41
CA LEU A 217 -9.61 -5.71 -12.69
C LEU A 217 -9.59 -6.00 -11.19
N ALA A 218 -8.44 -5.73 -10.56
CA ALA A 218 -8.30 -5.70 -9.12
C ALA A 218 -8.27 -4.24 -8.63
N THR A 219 -9.17 -3.91 -7.71
CA THR A 219 -9.30 -2.55 -7.16
C THR A 219 -9.25 -2.57 -5.64
N GLU A 220 -9.18 -1.38 -5.03
CA GLU A 220 -9.33 -1.25 -3.59
C GLU A 220 -10.71 -1.73 -3.05
N GLY A 221 -11.70 -1.94 -3.91
CA GLY A 221 -13.07 -2.27 -3.51
C GLY A 221 -13.48 -3.70 -3.84
N GLY A 222 -12.58 -4.48 -4.46
CA GLY A 222 -12.86 -5.83 -4.93
C GLY A 222 -12.44 -6.01 -6.39
N PHE A 223 -12.95 -7.08 -6.99
CA PHE A 223 -12.65 -7.46 -8.36
C PHE A 223 -13.81 -7.16 -9.28
N PHE A 224 -13.50 -6.85 -10.54
CA PHE A 224 -14.49 -6.61 -11.58
C PHE A 224 -14.03 -7.31 -12.85
N GLN A 225 -14.95 -7.95 -13.56
CA GLN A 225 -14.67 -8.63 -14.82
C GLN A 225 -15.54 -8.05 -15.93
N GLY A 226 -14.97 -7.85 -17.11
CA GLY A 226 -15.66 -7.35 -18.30
C GLY A 226 -14.99 -7.85 -19.58
N PRO A 227 -15.59 -7.65 -20.76
CA PRO A 227 -15.01 -8.10 -22.01
C PRO A 227 -13.78 -7.26 -22.39
N ALA A 228 -12.81 -7.88 -23.07
CA ALA A 228 -11.60 -7.19 -23.52
C ALA A 228 -11.87 -6.11 -24.60
N ASP A 229 -13.03 -6.17 -25.24
CA ASP A 229 -13.46 -5.19 -26.22
C ASP A 229 -14.03 -3.89 -25.61
N PHE A 230 -14.30 -3.88 -24.30
CA PHE A 230 -14.94 -2.81 -23.52
C PHE A 230 -16.37 -2.43 -23.97
N LYS A 231 -17.06 -3.25 -24.78
CA LYS A 231 -18.39 -2.93 -25.29
C LYS A 231 -19.52 -3.27 -24.32
N ALA A 232 -19.26 -4.10 -23.30
CA ALA A 232 -20.21 -4.45 -22.27
C ALA A 232 -19.72 -3.99 -20.89
N PRO A 233 -20.63 -3.72 -19.94
CA PRO A 233 -20.25 -3.22 -18.63
C PRO A 233 -19.48 -4.28 -17.82
N PHE A 234 -18.52 -3.80 -17.03
CA PHE A 234 -17.82 -4.61 -16.04
C PHE A 234 -18.76 -4.97 -14.90
N ARG A 235 -18.68 -6.19 -14.41
CA ARG A 235 -19.50 -6.70 -13.30
C ARG A 235 -18.63 -7.00 -12.09
N PRO A 236 -19.11 -6.80 -10.85
CA PRO A 236 -18.45 -7.31 -9.67
C PRO A 236 -18.15 -8.80 -9.82
N PHE A 237 -16.92 -9.20 -9.49
CA PHE A 237 -16.44 -10.56 -9.62
C PHE A 237 -15.97 -11.09 -8.26
N SER A 238 -16.39 -12.31 -7.91
CA SER A 238 -15.95 -13.00 -6.71
C SER A 238 -14.84 -13.96 -7.08
N LEU A 239 -13.59 -13.55 -6.81
CA LEU A 239 -12.42 -14.36 -7.08
C LEU A 239 -12.43 -15.61 -6.16
N PRO A 240 -12.30 -16.84 -6.70
CA PRO A 240 -12.43 -18.07 -5.91
C PRO A 240 -11.16 -18.41 -5.09
N VAL A 241 -10.26 -17.45 -4.89
CA VAL A 241 -9.05 -17.63 -4.06
C VAL A 241 -9.09 -16.71 -2.84
N PRO A 242 -8.54 -17.14 -1.68
CA PRO A 242 -8.38 -16.27 -0.53
C PRO A 242 -7.45 -15.10 -0.86
N VAL A 243 -7.98 -13.88 -0.83
CA VAL A 243 -7.20 -12.65 -1.02
C VAL A 243 -7.14 -11.88 0.29
N HIS A 244 -5.93 -11.49 0.69
CA HIS A 244 -5.77 -10.65 1.87
C HIS A 244 -6.54 -9.34 1.70
N GLY A 245 -6.98 -8.78 2.82
CA GLY A 245 -7.66 -7.50 2.81
C GLY A 245 -6.84 -6.35 2.22
N MET A 246 -5.55 -6.45 1.85
CA MET A 246 -4.82 -5.40 1.12
C MET A 246 -4.98 -5.46 -0.41
N GLY A 247 -5.55 -6.56 -0.92
CA GLY A 247 -5.69 -6.83 -2.35
C GLY A 247 -4.65 -7.83 -2.86
N VAL A 248 -4.61 -8.00 -4.18
CA VAL A 248 -3.64 -8.85 -4.87
C VAL A 248 -2.34 -8.10 -5.12
N THR A 249 -1.24 -8.84 -5.00
CA THR A 249 0.12 -8.39 -5.32
C THR A 249 0.66 -9.07 -6.58
N VAL A 250 0.07 -10.20 -6.97
CA VAL A 250 0.37 -10.93 -8.22
C VAL A 250 -0.96 -11.28 -8.87
N LEU A 251 -1.07 -11.01 -10.17
CA LEU A 251 -2.23 -11.34 -10.99
C LEU A 251 -1.71 -11.53 -12.42
N GLU A 252 -1.35 -12.77 -12.76
CA GLU A 252 -0.69 -13.12 -14.02
C GLU A 252 -1.40 -14.32 -14.66
N GLU A 253 -1.44 -14.38 -15.99
CA GLU A 253 -1.87 -15.57 -16.72
C GLU A 253 -0.64 -16.42 -17.07
N MET A 254 -0.68 -17.71 -16.70
CA MET A 254 0.41 -18.65 -17.01
C MET A 254 0.16 -19.40 -18.32
N GLU A 255 -1.08 -19.85 -18.49
CA GLU A 255 -1.60 -20.54 -19.68
C GLU A 255 -3.04 -20.05 -19.87
N PRO A 256 -3.65 -20.19 -21.06
CA PRO A 256 -5.03 -19.77 -21.27
C PRO A 256 -5.97 -20.31 -20.20
N GLY A 257 -6.56 -19.42 -19.40
CA GLY A 257 -7.47 -19.77 -18.31
C GLY A 257 -6.81 -20.27 -17.02
N LEU A 258 -5.49 -20.30 -16.93
CA LEU A 258 -4.73 -20.62 -15.72
C LEU A 258 -4.07 -19.36 -15.13
N LEU A 259 -4.67 -18.83 -14.07
CA LEU A 259 -4.24 -17.59 -13.42
C LEU A 259 -3.41 -17.86 -12.16
N LEU A 260 -2.27 -17.17 -12.07
CA LEU A 260 -1.42 -17.09 -10.88
C LEU A 260 -1.79 -15.86 -10.07
N ILE A 261 -2.30 -16.09 -8.86
CA ILE A 261 -2.83 -15.05 -7.99
C ILE A 261 -2.09 -15.07 -6.65
N GLY A 262 -1.49 -13.93 -6.30
CA GLY A 262 -0.74 -13.75 -5.07
C GLY A 262 -1.31 -12.63 -4.21
N SER A 263 -1.32 -12.84 -2.90
CA SER A 263 -1.64 -11.82 -1.89
C SER A 263 -0.91 -12.14 -0.57
N PHE A 264 -1.15 -11.35 0.47
CA PHE A 264 -0.66 -11.69 1.82
C PHE A 264 -1.34 -12.93 2.45
N MET A 265 -2.22 -13.63 1.74
CA MET A 265 -2.74 -14.96 2.11
C MET A 265 -2.02 -16.11 1.37
N GLY A 266 -0.97 -15.81 0.61
CA GLY A 266 -0.16 -16.77 -0.14
C GLY A 266 -0.32 -16.66 -1.64
N LEU A 267 0.19 -17.69 -2.33
CA LEU A 267 0.20 -17.80 -3.79
C LEU A 267 -0.67 -18.97 -4.25
N TYR A 268 -1.55 -18.74 -5.22
CA TYR A 268 -2.55 -19.67 -5.69
C TYR A 268 -2.53 -19.76 -7.21
N LEU A 269 -2.76 -20.96 -7.74
CA LEU A 269 -3.14 -21.20 -9.11
C LEU A 269 -4.66 -21.41 -9.16
N TRP A 270 -5.32 -20.70 -10.05
CA TRP A 270 -6.73 -20.86 -10.34
C TRP A 270 -6.92 -21.22 -11.81
N GLU A 271 -7.54 -22.38 -12.05
CA GLU A 271 -7.93 -22.86 -13.37
C GLU A 271 -9.41 -22.51 -13.57
N GLU A 272 -9.70 -21.62 -14.52
CA GLU A 272 -11.04 -21.04 -14.72
C GLU A 272 -12.05 -22.11 -15.16
N GLU A 273 -11.68 -22.97 -16.13
CA GLU A 273 -12.58 -23.97 -16.71
C GLU A 273 -13.02 -25.03 -15.70
N SER A 274 -12.08 -25.56 -14.93
CA SER A 274 -12.36 -26.61 -13.92
C SER A 274 -12.81 -26.05 -12.57
N GLY A 275 -12.62 -24.75 -12.34
CA GLY A 275 -12.80 -24.11 -11.04
C GLY A 275 -11.76 -24.53 -9.98
N ARG A 276 -10.72 -25.28 -10.37
CA ARG A 276 -9.75 -25.84 -9.43
C ARG A 276 -8.81 -24.76 -8.90
N VAL A 277 -8.66 -24.74 -7.59
CA VAL A 277 -7.75 -23.84 -6.87
C VAL A 277 -6.65 -24.64 -6.19
N THR A 278 -5.40 -24.33 -6.52
CA THR A 278 -4.22 -24.99 -5.93
C THR A 278 -3.35 -23.96 -5.23
N ARG A 279 -3.12 -24.11 -3.93
CA ARG A 279 -2.17 -23.26 -3.19
C ARG A 279 -0.74 -23.73 -3.47
N LEU A 280 0.14 -22.82 -3.88
CA LEU A 280 1.55 -23.12 -4.07
C LEU A 280 2.29 -23.13 -2.73
N PRO A 281 3.15 -24.13 -2.46
CA PRO A 281 3.83 -24.27 -1.19
C PRO A 281 4.83 -23.13 -0.97
N ARG A 282 4.99 -22.70 0.28
CA ARG A 282 6.07 -21.78 0.69
C ARG A 282 7.23 -22.58 1.25
N PRO A 283 8.46 -22.42 0.73
CA PRO A 283 9.64 -23.05 1.31
C PRO A 283 9.77 -22.72 2.79
N GLY A 284 10.00 -23.75 3.62
CA GLY A 284 10.21 -23.59 5.07
C GLY A 284 8.94 -23.35 5.90
N LEU A 285 7.75 -23.25 5.29
CA LEU A 285 6.49 -23.14 6.04
C LEU A 285 5.79 -24.51 6.11
N GLN A 286 5.68 -25.06 7.32
CA GLN A 286 4.86 -26.25 7.59
C GLN A 286 3.56 -25.83 8.28
N GLY A 287 2.41 -26.26 7.74
CA GLY A 287 1.09 -25.97 8.29
C GLY A 287 0.27 -24.97 7.47
N VAL A 288 -1.06 -25.15 7.52
CA VAL A 288 -2.04 -24.35 6.79
C VAL A 288 -2.91 -23.63 7.82
N HIS A 289 -2.60 -22.38 8.12
CA HIS A 289 -3.55 -21.52 8.83
C HIS A 289 -3.92 -20.35 7.91
N PRO A 290 -5.12 -20.37 7.28
CA PRO A 290 -5.50 -19.41 6.24
C PRO A 290 -5.55 -17.95 6.74
N TYR A 291 -5.70 -17.74 8.05
CA TYR A 291 -5.79 -16.42 8.69
C TYR A 291 -4.49 -15.94 9.36
N LEU A 292 -3.48 -16.81 9.45
CA LEU A 292 -2.17 -16.58 10.07
C LEU A 292 -1.07 -16.93 9.05
N SER A 293 -1.28 -16.49 7.81
CA SER A 293 -0.34 -16.74 6.73
C SER A 293 0.97 -16.01 7.02
N ASN A 294 2.02 -16.75 7.40
CA ASN A 294 3.41 -16.32 7.25
C ASN A 294 3.85 -16.32 5.77
N ASP A 295 2.90 -16.43 4.84
CA ASP A 295 3.13 -16.42 3.41
C ASP A 295 2.66 -15.10 2.81
N LEU A 296 3.50 -14.07 2.94
CA LEU A 296 3.18 -12.69 2.62
C LEU A 296 3.68 -12.31 1.22
N ILE A 297 3.01 -12.79 0.17
CA ILE A 297 3.47 -12.55 -1.21
C ILE A 297 3.39 -11.07 -1.56
N SER A 298 4.53 -10.51 -1.96
CA SER A 298 4.67 -9.15 -2.48
C SER A 298 4.86 -9.11 -3.99
N GLY A 299 5.30 -10.22 -4.59
CA GLY A 299 5.51 -10.31 -6.04
C GLY A 299 5.97 -11.70 -6.48
N VAL A 300 6.00 -11.92 -7.78
CA VAL A 300 6.57 -13.10 -8.43
C VAL A 300 7.42 -12.62 -9.60
N VAL A 301 8.60 -13.22 -9.77
CA VAL A 301 9.46 -13.00 -10.93
C VAL A 301 9.10 -14.06 -11.97
N MET A 302 8.52 -13.59 -13.07
CA MET A 302 8.23 -14.41 -14.25
C MET A 302 9.47 -14.44 -15.16
N ALA A 303 9.82 -15.61 -15.68
CA ALA A 303 10.76 -15.74 -16.80
C ALA A 303 10.25 -16.83 -17.75
N ASP A 304 10.31 -16.57 -19.05
CA ASP A 304 9.84 -17.49 -20.10
C ASP A 304 8.39 -17.97 -19.89
N GLY A 305 7.51 -17.08 -19.41
CA GLY A 305 6.10 -17.40 -19.11
C GLY A 305 5.89 -18.25 -17.87
N ARG A 306 6.94 -18.51 -17.07
CA ARG A 306 6.86 -19.37 -15.87
C ARG A 306 7.32 -18.61 -14.62
N PRO A 307 6.68 -18.86 -13.47
CA PRO A 307 7.09 -18.24 -12.21
C PRO A 307 8.38 -18.90 -11.70
N ARG A 308 9.44 -18.10 -11.53
CA ARG A 308 10.78 -18.57 -11.14
C ARG A 308 11.07 -18.36 -9.67
N PHE A 309 10.78 -17.15 -9.21
CA PHE A 309 11.00 -16.74 -7.84
C PHE A 309 9.73 -16.10 -7.30
N ARG A 310 9.51 -16.29 -6.01
CA ARG A 310 8.50 -15.54 -5.25
C ARG A 310 9.22 -14.49 -4.40
N VAL A 311 8.55 -13.38 -4.15
CA VAL A 311 9.04 -12.33 -3.26
C VAL A 311 8.12 -12.29 -2.05
N ASP A 312 8.64 -12.71 -0.91
CA ASP A 312 7.98 -12.61 0.39
C ASP A 312 8.24 -11.22 1.00
N TYR A 313 7.23 -10.65 1.67
CA TYR A 313 7.31 -9.33 2.29
C TYR A 313 8.38 -9.25 3.39
N HIS A 314 8.59 -10.34 4.13
CA HIS A 314 9.56 -10.37 5.23
C HIS A 314 10.89 -10.95 4.78
N ASP A 315 10.86 -12.09 4.09
CA ASP A 315 12.08 -12.84 3.79
C ASP A 315 12.68 -12.52 2.40
N GLY A 316 12.02 -11.67 1.61
CA GLY A 316 12.51 -11.22 0.32
C GLY A 316 12.43 -12.30 -0.77
N LEU A 317 13.46 -12.36 -1.63
CA LEU A 317 13.46 -13.24 -2.81
C LEU A 317 13.67 -14.70 -2.41
N MET A 318 12.75 -15.57 -2.80
CA MET A 318 12.76 -17.00 -2.50
C MET A 318 12.53 -17.84 -3.77
N PRO A 319 13.06 -19.07 -3.84
CA PRO A 319 12.71 -20.00 -4.90
C PRO A 319 11.24 -20.42 -4.79
N LEU A 320 10.60 -20.69 -5.92
CA LEU A 320 9.21 -21.16 -5.91
C LEU A 320 9.08 -22.65 -5.56
N PHE A 321 10.03 -23.48 -6.03
CA PHE A 321 10.05 -24.93 -5.80
C PHE A 321 11.41 -25.39 -5.27
N HIS A 322 11.40 -26.37 -4.36
CA HIS A 322 12.59 -27.08 -3.89
C HIS A 322 12.73 -28.39 -4.69
N PRO A 323 13.92 -28.84 -5.16
CA PRO A 323 15.25 -28.27 -5.02
C PRO A 323 15.65 -27.60 -6.35
N MET A 324 15.04 -26.47 -6.71
CA MET A 324 15.59 -25.71 -7.81
C MET A 324 16.93 -25.14 -7.33
N GLY A 325 18.04 -25.75 -7.75
CA GLY A 325 19.42 -25.27 -7.59
C GLY A 325 19.69 -23.96 -8.32
N HIS A 326 18.70 -23.07 -8.38
CA HIS A 326 18.82 -21.74 -8.92
C HIS A 326 19.42 -20.84 -7.85
N PHE A 327 20.63 -20.38 -8.15
CA PHE A 327 21.30 -19.28 -7.49
C PHE A 327 20.30 -18.12 -7.35
N ILE A 328 19.87 -17.82 -6.12
CA ILE A 328 19.23 -16.54 -5.82
C ILE A 328 20.30 -15.49 -6.13
N PRO A 329 20.11 -14.66 -7.17
CA PRO A 329 21.15 -13.71 -7.54
C PRO A 329 21.40 -12.78 -6.36
N ALA A 330 22.67 -12.66 -5.96
CA ALA A 330 23.05 -11.64 -5.00
C ALA A 330 22.67 -10.26 -5.57
N MET A 331 22.13 -9.39 -4.71
CA MET A 331 21.75 -8.04 -5.14
C MET A 331 23.00 -7.30 -5.69
N PRO A 332 22.98 -6.84 -6.95
CA PRO A 332 24.11 -6.13 -7.53
C PRO A 332 24.51 -4.91 -6.70
N SER A 333 25.82 -4.72 -6.48
CA SER A 333 26.33 -3.61 -5.67
C SER A 333 26.00 -2.24 -6.26
N ALA A 334 25.82 -2.13 -7.57
CA ALA A 334 25.37 -0.92 -8.24
C ALA A 334 23.97 -0.49 -7.77
N ILE A 335 23.01 -1.42 -7.69
CA ILE A 335 21.66 -1.14 -7.20
C ILE A 335 21.72 -0.64 -5.76
N VAL A 336 22.46 -1.33 -4.88
CA VAL A 336 22.60 -0.93 -3.48
C VAL A 336 23.12 0.51 -3.33
N ARG A 337 24.07 0.91 -4.18
CA ARG A 337 24.62 2.29 -4.18
C ARG A 337 23.65 3.32 -4.72
N GLU A 338 22.86 2.96 -5.74
CA GLU A 338 21.99 3.89 -6.45
C GLU A 338 20.58 3.97 -5.88
N THR A 339 20.16 3.01 -5.05
CA THR A 339 18.83 2.97 -4.43
C THR A 339 18.91 3.06 -2.90
N PRO A 340 19.43 4.17 -2.34
CA PRO A 340 19.36 4.37 -0.90
C PRO A 340 17.90 4.51 -0.45
N MET A 341 17.64 4.14 0.80
CA MET A 341 16.31 4.31 1.38
C MET A 341 15.96 5.80 1.46
N SER A 342 14.88 6.22 0.79
CA SER A 342 14.40 7.59 0.86
C SER A 342 14.07 7.98 2.31
N LEU A 343 14.15 9.27 2.64
CA LEU A 343 13.74 9.77 3.97
C LEU A 343 12.31 9.38 4.34
N TRP A 344 11.39 9.35 3.36
CA TRP A 344 10.02 8.92 3.59
C TRP A 344 9.95 7.47 4.08
N HIS A 345 10.60 6.54 3.37
CA HIS A 345 10.66 5.12 3.77
C HIS A 345 11.35 4.94 5.12
N TYR A 346 12.43 5.67 5.39
CA TYR A 346 13.09 5.64 6.70
C TYR A 346 12.15 6.09 7.82
N LEU A 347 11.49 7.25 7.65
CA LEU A 347 10.52 7.76 8.63
C LEU A 347 9.30 6.86 8.75
N PHE A 348 8.91 6.15 7.69
CA PHE A 348 7.85 5.16 7.73
C PHE A 348 8.23 3.95 8.60
N GLU A 349 9.47 3.45 8.51
CA GLU A 349 9.96 2.40 9.41
C GLU A 349 10.05 2.88 10.87
N CYS A 350 10.44 4.13 11.09
CA CYS A 350 10.40 4.77 12.41
C CYS A 350 8.96 4.87 12.95
N HIS A 351 8.04 5.38 12.12
CA HIS A 351 6.63 5.56 12.47
C HIS A 351 5.95 4.23 12.79
N ASN A 352 6.36 3.14 12.14
CA ASN A 352 5.84 1.80 12.41
C ASN A 352 6.58 1.08 13.56
N GLY A 353 7.62 1.67 14.11
CA GLY A 353 8.45 1.08 15.16
C GLY A 353 9.34 -0.07 14.72
N ARG A 354 9.39 -0.41 13.41
CA ARG A 354 10.14 -1.57 12.90
C ARG A 354 11.65 -1.40 13.02
N ILE A 355 12.14 -0.17 13.03
CA ILE A 355 13.56 0.10 13.31
C ILE A 355 13.99 -0.55 14.63
N PHE A 356 13.08 -0.70 15.60
CA PHE A 356 13.37 -1.24 16.92
C PHE A 356 13.37 -2.78 16.97
N GLU A 357 13.01 -3.46 15.89
CA GLU A 357 12.93 -4.92 15.80
C GLU A 357 14.24 -5.60 16.21
N LYS A 358 15.39 -5.05 15.79
CA LYS A 358 16.70 -5.60 16.15
C LYS A 358 16.93 -5.70 17.66
N TRP A 359 16.42 -4.75 18.43
CA TRP A 359 16.64 -4.67 19.89
C TRP A 359 15.51 -5.32 20.69
N LEU A 360 14.27 -5.19 20.24
CA LEU A 360 13.09 -5.65 20.96
C LEU A 360 12.55 -6.99 20.47
N LYS A 361 13.09 -7.53 19.37
CA LYS A 361 12.54 -8.69 18.65
C LYS A 361 11.03 -8.48 18.44
N MET A 362 10.23 -9.54 18.53
CA MET A 362 8.77 -9.50 18.39
C MET A 362 8.06 -8.47 19.30
N GLY A 363 8.70 -7.99 20.37
CA GLY A 363 8.17 -6.93 21.24
C GLY A 363 8.00 -5.57 20.54
N TYR A 364 8.66 -5.32 19.41
CA TYR A 364 8.51 -4.05 18.67
C TYR A 364 7.05 -3.78 18.24
N MET A 365 6.26 -4.83 18.02
CA MET A 365 4.85 -4.72 17.62
C MET A 365 4.02 -3.94 18.65
N LEU A 366 4.41 -3.96 19.93
CA LEU A 366 3.71 -3.25 21.00
C LEU A 366 4.02 -1.75 21.04
N ILE A 367 5.06 -1.27 20.36
CA ILE A 367 5.46 0.14 20.40
C ILE A 367 4.29 1.05 20.00
N ILE A 368 3.65 0.78 18.87
CA ILE A 368 2.59 1.65 18.35
C ILE A 368 1.34 1.63 19.22
N PRO A 369 0.81 0.47 19.64
CA PRO A 369 -0.27 0.42 20.62
C PRO A 369 0.04 1.18 21.92
N VAL A 370 1.25 1.00 22.49
CA VAL A 370 1.65 1.67 23.74
C VAL A 370 1.77 3.17 23.55
N ILE A 371 2.37 3.64 22.45
CA ILE A 371 2.44 5.06 22.12
C ILE A 371 1.04 5.64 21.91
N GLY A 372 0.14 4.92 21.24
CA GLY A 372 -1.25 5.33 21.05
C GLY A 372 -1.98 5.50 22.38
N ILE A 373 -1.88 4.53 23.30
CA ILE A 373 -2.44 4.63 24.64
C ILE A 373 -1.81 5.78 25.43
N GLY A 374 -0.49 5.96 25.35
CA GLY A 374 0.21 7.08 25.97
C GLY A 374 -0.29 8.44 25.46
N LEU A 375 -0.50 8.56 24.16
CA LEU A 375 -1.07 9.78 23.56
C LEU A 375 -2.50 10.04 24.03
N LEU A 376 -3.33 9.00 24.20
CA LEU A 376 -4.67 9.12 24.77
C LEU A 376 -4.64 9.56 26.24
N LEU A 377 -3.72 9.03 27.04
CA LEU A 377 -3.54 9.47 28.43
C LEU A 377 -3.08 10.93 28.50
N LEU A 378 -2.15 11.34 27.62
CA LEU A 378 -1.72 12.73 27.51
C LEU A 378 -2.87 13.65 27.07
N ALA A 379 -3.73 13.19 26.17
CA ALA A 379 -4.94 13.91 25.77
C ALA A 379 -5.89 14.14 26.95
N VAL A 380 -6.17 13.10 27.74
CA VAL A 380 -7.04 13.20 28.93
C VAL A 380 -6.44 14.14 29.98
N THR A 381 -5.15 14.00 30.29
CA THR A 381 -4.48 14.88 31.27
C THR A 381 -4.41 16.33 30.79
N GLY A 382 -4.22 16.57 29.49
CA GLY A 382 -4.29 17.91 28.88
C GLY A 382 -5.68 18.53 28.96
N ILE A 383 -6.74 17.76 28.71
CA ILE A 383 -8.13 18.21 28.88
C ILE A 383 -8.38 18.60 30.34
N TYR A 384 -7.97 17.76 31.28
CA TYR A 384 -8.10 18.05 32.71
C TYR A 384 -7.36 19.33 33.10
N ASP A 385 -6.10 19.51 32.67
CA ASP A 385 -5.31 20.72 32.97
C ASP A 385 -5.96 21.99 32.38
N TRP A 386 -6.56 21.90 31.20
CA TRP A 386 -7.30 23.00 30.59
C TRP A 386 -8.49 23.44 31.45
N PHE A 387 -9.38 22.51 31.82
CA PHE A 387 -10.54 22.82 32.65
C PHE A 387 -10.15 23.26 34.06
N TYR A 388 -9.14 22.63 34.66
CA TYR A 388 -8.62 23.02 35.97
C TYR A 388 -8.12 24.48 35.97
N ARG A 389 -7.49 24.94 34.90
CA ARG A 389 -7.01 26.33 34.78
C ARG A 389 -8.12 27.33 34.50
N GLN A 390 -9.18 26.95 33.82
CA GLN A 390 -10.34 27.82 33.62
C GLN A 390 -11.15 28.00 34.91
N ASN A 391 -11.23 26.96 35.72
CA ASN A 391 -11.98 26.97 36.99
C ASN A 391 -11.21 27.59 38.16
N LYS A 392 -9.95 28.04 37.95
CA LYS A 392 -9.26 28.83 38.96
C LYS A 392 -9.88 30.24 39.01
N PRO A 393 -10.41 30.69 40.16
CA PRO A 393 -10.87 32.07 40.28
C PRO A 393 -9.73 33.02 39.95
N ALA A 394 -10.01 34.02 39.12
CA ALA A 394 -9.07 35.05 38.74
C ALA A 394 -8.70 35.90 39.97
N GLY A 395 -7.70 35.45 40.73
CA GLY A 395 -7.26 36.14 41.94
C GLY A 395 -6.56 35.22 42.93
N ARG A 396 -5.32 34.82 42.62
CA ARG A 396 -4.25 34.54 43.58
C ARG A 396 -2.90 34.60 42.89
#